data_AF-A0A0G0UMI3-F1
#
_entry.id   AF-A0A0G0UMI3-F1
#
_cell.length_a   1.000
_cell.length_b   1.000
_cell.length_c   1.000
_cell.angle_alpha   90.00
_cell.angle_beta   90.00
_cell.angle_gamma   90.00
#
_symmetry.space_group_name_H-M   'P 1'
#
loop_
_entity.id
_entity.type
_entity.pdbx_description
1 polymer ?
#
loop_
_entity_poly.entity_id
_entity_poly.type
_entity_poly.pdbx_seq_one_letter_code
_entity_poly.pdbx_strand_id
1 'polypeptide(L)' 'MVTGASGFIGANLVRALLAREDEVHILTRPESSHWRLTQIKEKLNFHNCQISDEPKEQESFLMSALK' A
#
# COMPACT_ATOMS: atom_id res chain seq x y z
N MET A 1 -7.25 2.51 2.97
CA MET A 1 -5.88 2.93 2.61
C MET A 1 -4.95 2.71 3.79
N VAL A 2 -3.79 2.08 3.59
CA VAL A 2 -2.75 1.88 4.63
C VAL A 2 -1.39 2.33 4.09
N THR A 3 -0.75 3.28 4.79
CA THR A 3 0.65 3.68 4.55
C THR A 3 1.58 2.83 5.40
N GLY A 4 2.81 2.58 4.92
CA GLY A 4 3.77 1.73 5.66
C GLY A 4 3.34 0.26 5.77
N ALA A 5 2.48 -0.20 4.86
CA ALA A 5 1.90 -1.55 4.84
C ALA A 5 2.95 -2.68 4.80
N SER A 6 4.13 -2.43 4.23
CA SER A 6 5.25 -3.38 4.18
C SER A 6 6.02 -3.53 5.51
N GLY A 7 5.77 -2.62 6.47
CA GLY A 7 6.38 -2.62 7.80
C GLY A 7 5.79 -3.65 8.76
N PHE A 8 6.29 -3.68 10.00
CA PHE A 8 5.84 -4.65 11.01
C PHE A 8 4.36 -4.44 11.41
N ILE A 9 3.99 -3.22 11.82
CA ILE A 9 2.62 -2.90 12.22
C ILE A 9 1.69 -2.92 11.01
N GLY A 10 2.10 -2.28 9.92
CA GLY A 10 1.32 -2.19 8.69
C GLY A 10 0.93 -3.57 8.14
N ALA A 11 1.85 -4.53 8.11
CA ALA A 11 1.56 -5.86 7.57
C ALA A 11 0.53 -6.63 8.43
N ASN A 12 0.56 -6.47 9.75
CA ASN A 12 -0.43 -7.07 10.64
C ASN A 12 -1.79 -6.37 10.53
N LEU A 13 -1.80 -5.04 10.42
CA LEU A 13 -3.03 -4.27 10.19
C LEU A 13 -3.71 -4.68 8.89
N VAL A 14 -2.94 -4.81 7.80
CA VAL A 14 -3.45 -5.25 6.50
C VAL A 14 -4.08 -6.65 6.61
N ARG A 15 -3.45 -7.59 7.32
CA ARG A 15 -4.02 -8.93 7.54
C ARG A 15 -5.34 -8.88 8.31
N ALA A 16 -5.43 -8.03 9.34
CA ALA A 16 -6.65 -7.86 10.12
C ALA A 16 -7.80 -7.24 9.28
N LEU A 17 -7.50 -6.28 8.41
CA LEU A 17 -8.47 -5.68 7.49
C LEU A 17 -8.96 -6.69 6.45
N LEU A 18 -8.06 -7.45 5.82
CA LEU A 18 -8.46 -8.51 4.89
C LEU A 18 -9.31 -9.60 5.55
N ALA A 19 -9.05 -9.93 6.82
CA ALA A 19 -9.85 -10.90 7.56
C ALA A 19 -11.29 -10.41 7.85
N ARG A 20 -11.52 -9.09 7.77
CA ARG A 20 -12.85 -8.46 7.85
C ARG A 20 -13.50 -8.30 6.47
N GLU A 21 -12.87 -8.81 5.42
CA GLU A 21 -13.30 -8.66 4.03
C GLU A 21 -13.28 -7.21 3.52
N ASP A 22 -12.54 -6.33 4.20
CA ASP A 22 -12.34 -4.95 3.76
C ASP A 22 -11.50 -4.93 2.47
N GLU A 23 -11.83 -4.01 1.54
CA GLU A 23 -10.96 -3.71 0.40
C GLU A 23 -9.74 -2.91 0.87
N VAL A 24 -8.54 -3.45 0.63
CA VAL A 24 -7.30 -2.87 1.17
C VAL A 24 -6.41 -2.32 0.07
N HIS A 25 -6.34 -0.99 0.03
CA HIS A 25 -5.35 -0.23 -0.73
C HIS A 25 -4.12 0.05 0.13
N ILE A 26 -2.94 -0.22 -0.40
CA ILE A 26 -1.67 0.05 0.27
C ILE A 26 -0.82 1.04 -0.53
N LEU A 27 -0.17 1.95 0.21
CA LEU A 27 0.83 2.86 -0.33
C LEU A 27 2.22 2.39 0.11
N THR A 28 3.07 2.05 -0.87
CA THR A 28 4.43 1.60 -0.61
C THR A 28 5.43 2.37 -1.44
N ARG A 29 6.60 2.67 -0.88
CA ARG A 29 7.69 3.24 -1.67
C ARG A 29 8.21 2.20 -2.67
N PRO A 30 8.67 2.59 -3.87
CA PRO A 30 9.17 1.68 -4.90
C PRO A 30 10.22 0.68 -4.40
N GLU A 31 11.12 1.13 -3.52
CA GLU A 31 12.22 0.34 -2.96
C GLU A 31 11.85 -0.45 -1.68
N SER A 32 10.58 -0.42 -1.25
CA SER A 32 10.14 -1.16 -0.06
C SER A 32 10.17 -2.67 -0.31
N SER A 33 10.65 -3.44 0.67
CA SER A 33 10.54 -4.89 0.62
C SER A 33 9.14 -5.36 1.05
N HIS A 34 8.44 -6.11 0.18
CA HIS A 34 7.09 -6.62 0.45
C HIS A 34 7.05 -8.05 0.99
N TRP A 35 8.17 -8.59 1.49
CA TRP A 35 8.26 -9.99 1.88
C TRP A 35 7.19 -10.40 2.91
N ARG A 36 6.82 -9.50 3.83
CA ARG A 36 5.77 -9.72 4.85
C ARG A 36 4.35 -9.82 4.27
N LEU A 37 4.15 -9.32 3.05
CA LEU A 37 2.88 -9.26 2.34
C LEU A 37 2.75 -10.34 1.26
N THR A 38 3.79 -11.14 1.00
CA THR A 38 3.84 -12.13 -0.10
C THR A 38 2.62 -13.04 -0.17
N GLN A 39 2.22 -13.61 0.98
CA GLN A 39 1.08 -14.53 1.07
C GLN A 39 -0.29 -13.89 0.81
N ILE A 40 -0.37 -12.56 0.87
CA ILE A 40 -1.64 -11.82 0.75
C ILE A 40 -1.61 -10.82 -0.39
N LYS A 41 -0.54 -10.80 -1.19
CA LYS A 41 -0.26 -9.76 -2.20
C LYS A 41 -1.39 -9.62 -3.22
N GLU A 42 -1.97 -10.74 -3.65
CA GLU A 42 -3.04 -10.77 -4.66
C GLU A 42 -4.37 -10.20 -4.17
N LYS A 43 -4.53 -10.00 -2.86
CA LYS A 43 -5.75 -9.42 -2.25
C LYS A 43 -5.61 -7.92 -1.98
N LEU A 44 -4.50 -7.31 -2.38
CA LEU A 44 -4.19 -5.92 -2.09
C LEU A 44 -4.15 -5.10 -3.36
N ASN A 45 -4.67 -3.88 -3.29
CA ASN A 45 -4.50 -2.87 -4.32
C ASN A 45 -3.20 -2.10 -4.02
N PHE A 46 -2.17 -2.30 -4.86
CA PHE A 46 -0.85 -1.70 -4.68
C PHE A 46 -0.75 -0.33 -5.36
N HIS A 47 -0.39 0.68 -4.57
CA HIS A 47 -0.02 2.00 -5.06
C HIS A 47 1.44 2.26 -4.71
N ASN A 48 2.29 2.28 -5.74
CA ASN A 48 3.68 2.69 -5.58
C ASN A 48 3.74 4.21 -5.53
N CYS A 49 4.05 4.76 -4.37
CA CYS A 49 4.10 6.20 -4.17
C CYS A 49 5.18 6.51 -3.14
N GLN A 50 6.03 7.46 -3.50
CA GLN A 50 6.87 8.17 -2.56
C GLN A 50 6.01 9.31 -1.99
N ILE A 51 5.91 9.38 -0.67
CA ILE A 51 5.32 10.56 -0.02
C ILE A 51 6.50 11.49 0.24
N SER A 52 6.62 12.52 -0.57
CA SER A 52 7.49 13.67 -0.33
C SER A 52 6.66 14.94 -0.32
N ASP A 53 7.24 16.03 0.17
CA ASP A 53 6.62 17.36 0.10
C ASP A 53 6.66 17.95 -1.33
N GLU A 54 7.17 17.21 -2.33
CA GLU A 54 7.21 17.67 -3.72
C GLU A 54 5.86 17.45 -4.44
N PRO A 55 5.24 18.52 -5.00
CA PRO A 55 3.91 18.43 -5.61
C PRO A 55 3.77 17.43 -6.77
N LYS A 56 4.86 17.08 -7.46
CA LYS A 56 4.84 16.21 -8.65
C LYS A 56 4.47 14.76 -8.34
N GLU A 57 4.70 14.29 -7.12
CA GLU A 57 4.42 12.90 -6.75
C GLU A 57 2.92 12.67 -6.46
N GLN A 58 2.18 13.72 -6.07
CA GLN A 58 0.75 13.66 -5.80
C GLN A 58 -0.09 13.40 -7.07
N GLU A 59 0.34 13.94 -8.22
CA GLU A 59 -0.33 13.76 -9.50
C GLU A 59 -0.17 12.32 -10.03
N SER A 60 1.01 11.73 -9.84
CA SER A 60 1.28 10.32 -10.15
C SER A 60 0.41 9.37 -9.32
N PHE A 61 0.21 9.68 -8.03
CA PHE A 61 -0.71 8.92 -7.17
C PHE A 61 -2.16 9.00 -7.65
N LEU A 62 -2.65 10.19 -8.00
CA LEU A 62 -4.03 10.38 -8.46
C LEU A 62 -4.34 9.55 -9.72
N MET A 63 -3.39 9.48 -10.65
CA MET A 63 -3.52 8.70 -11.88
C MET A 63 -3.42 7.18 -11.65
N SER A 64 -2.73 6.74 -10.59
CA SER A 64 -2.66 5.33 -10.17
C SER A 64 -3.89 4.87 -9.39
N ALA A 65 -4.59 5.77 -8.69
CA ALA A 65 -5.74 5.45 -7.85
C ALA A 65 -7.07 5.41 -8.62
N LEU A 66 -7.10 5.96 -9.84
CA LEU A 66 -8.29 6.03 -10.72
C LEU A 66 -8.36 4.89 -11.76
N LYS A 67 -7.40 3.94 -11.74
CA LYS A 67 -7.43 2.70 -12.52
C LYS A 67 -7.76 1.53 -11.61
#